data_AF-A0A8D8FZZ2-F1
#
_entry.id   AF-A0A8D8FZZ2-F1
#
_cell.length_a   1.000
_cell.length_b   1.000
_cell.length_c   1.000
_cell.angle_alpha   90.00
_cell.angle_beta   90.00
_cell.angle_gamma   90.00
#
_symmetry.space_group_name_H-M   'P 1'
#
loop_
_entity.id
_entity.type
_entity.pdbx_description
1 polymer ?
#
loop_
_entity_poly.entity_id
_entity_poly.type
_entity_poly.pdbx_seq_one_letter_code
_entity_poly.pdbx_strand_id
1 'polypeptide(L)'
;MANLEMTDLIQLIPEFDGSLDSLDQFLMLTDYYADQIPEGEDQSKFLNIVFMKLKFKAAARIKRIYANTWEETKANLIREFGIKTTFGSIIEQIETHLNHMQVEFLI
;
A
#
# COMPACT_ATOMS: atom_id res chain seq x y z
N MET A 1 -0.32 24.25 -5.77
CA MET A 1 0.00 22.84 -6.08
C MET A 1 1.51 22.74 -6.04
N ALA A 2 2.07 21.95 -5.13
CA ALA A 2 3.52 21.82 -5.01
C ALA A 2 4.02 20.95 -6.18
N ASN A 3 4.92 21.47 -7.01
CA ASN A 3 5.69 20.65 -7.94
C ASN A 3 6.64 19.79 -7.10
N LEU A 4 6.22 18.57 -6.76
CA LEU A 4 7.08 17.58 -6.11
C LEU A 4 8.15 17.17 -7.12
N GLU A 5 9.38 17.60 -6.88
CA GLU A 5 10.52 17.19 -7.71
C GLU A 5 10.84 15.71 -7.44
N MET A 6 11.24 14.96 -8.48
CA MET A 6 11.53 13.52 -8.36
C MET A 6 12.54 13.17 -7.26
N THR A 7 13.46 14.09 -6.96
CA THR A 7 14.45 13.98 -5.89
C THR A 7 13.83 13.91 -4.50
N ASP A 8 12.69 14.56 -4.28
CA ASP A 8 12.01 14.60 -2.98
C ASP A 8 11.31 13.26 -2.72
N LEU A 9 10.70 12.66 -3.75
CA LEU A 9 10.05 11.36 -3.65
C LEU A 9 11.02 10.23 -3.25
N ILE A 10 12.27 10.31 -3.70
CA ILE A 10 13.32 9.36 -3.30
C ILE A 10 13.62 9.46 -1.80
N GLN A 11 13.48 10.62 -1.16
CA GLN A 11 13.70 10.73 0.28
C GLN A 11 12.45 10.38 1.09
N LEU A 12 11.27 10.62 0.52
CA LEU A 12 10.00 10.54 1.25
C LEU A 12 9.36 9.15 1.22
N ILE A 13 9.58 8.36 0.16
CA ILE A 13 9.11 6.98 0.11
C ILE A 13 10.06 6.10 0.94
N PRO A 14 9.57 5.40 1.97
CA PRO A 14 10.42 4.54 2.81
C PRO A 14 10.89 3.32 2.02
N GLU A 15 11.94 2.67 2.50
CA GLU A 15 12.34 1.37 1.96
C GLU A 15 11.40 0.27 2.47
N PHE A 16 11.13 -0.72 1.62
CA PHE A 16 10.29 -1.87 1.98
C PHE A 16 11.08 -3.16 1.87
N ASP A 17 11.26 -3.86 2.99
CA ASP A 17 12.06 -5.07 3.09
C ASP A 17 11.28 -6.36 2.78
N GLY A 18 9.95 -6.27 2.69
CA GLY A 18 9.05 -7.42 2.55
C GLY A 18 8.55 -8.00 3.87
N SER A 19 8.68 -7.27 4.99
CA SER A 19 8.03 -7.62 6.26
C SER A 19 6.59 -7.08 6.32
N LEU A 20 5.72 -7.73 7.09
CA LEU A 20 4.35 -7.24 7.25
C LEU A 20 4.33 -5.90 7.99
N ASP A 21 5.16 -5.76 9.02
CA ASP A 21 5.21 -4.58 9.89
C ASP A 21 5.59 -3.30 9.12
N SER A 22 6.39 -3.42 8.04
CA SER A 22 6.78 -2.28 7.20
C SER A 22 5.85 -2.04 6.01
N LEU A 23 4.95 -2.97 5.71
CA LEU A 23 4.08 -2.91 4.53
C LEU A 23 3.08 -1.76 4.65
N ASP A 24 2.39 -1.64 5.78
CA ASP A 24 1.34 -0.62 5.97
C ASP A 24 1.92 0.80 5.85
N GLN A 25 3.06 1.05 6.49
CA GLN A 25 3.74 2.35 6.41
C GLN A 25 4.21 2.66 4.99
N PHE A 26 4.75 1.66 4.28
CA PHE A 26 5.15 1.82 2.89
C PHE A 26 3.96 2.17 2.01
N LEU A 27 2.87 1.39 2.07
CA LEU A 27 1.67 1.62 1.28
C LEU A 27 1.03 2.98 1.57
N MET A 28 0.89 3.37 2.84
CA MET A 28 0.30 4.64 3.23
C MET A 28 1.06 5.84 2.65
N LEU A 29 2.40 5.85 2.76
CA LEU A 29 3.20 6.96 2.24
C LEU A 29 3.25 6.95 0.72
N THR A 30 3.36 5.78 0.09
CA THR A 30 3.36 5.69 -1.38
C THR A 30 2.02 6.09 -1.98
N ASP A 31 0.89 5.69 -1.38
CA ASP A 31 -0.46 6.15 -1.77
C ASP A 31 -0.56 7.68 -1.74
N TYR A 32 -0.14 8.31 -0.63
CA TYR A 32 -0.19 9.76 -0.49
C TYR A 32 0.51 10.49 -1.64
N TYR A 33 1.65 9.99 -2.10
CA TYR A 33 2.38 10.60 -3.22
C TYR A 33 1.81 10.21 -4.59
N ALA A 34 1.23 9.02 -4.72
CA ALA A 34 0.53 8.63 -5.94
C ALA A 34 -0.68 9.55 -6.20
N ASP A 35 -1.44 9.90 -5.16
CA ASP A 35 -2.59 10.80 -5.23
C ASP A 35 -2.23 12.24 -5.64
N GLN A 36 -0.95 12.63 -5.57
CA GLN A 36 -0.48 13.93 -6.03
C GLN A 36 -0.17 13.95 -7.54
N ILE A 37 -0.12 12.79 -8.19
CA ILE A 37 0.12 12.67 -9.63
C ILE A 37 -1.21 12.94 -10.35
N PRO A 38 -1.29 13.94 -11.25
CA PRO A 38 -2.51 14.21 -11.99
C PRO A 38 -3.01 13.00 -12.79
N GLU A 39 -4.32 12.85 -12.89
CA GLU A 39 -4.94 11.77 -13.65
C GLU A 39 -4.54 11.86 -15.14
N GLY A 40 -4.12 10.73 -15.73
CA GLY A 40 -3.66 10.65 -17.11
C GLY A 40 -2.17 10.97 -17.34
N GLU A 41 -1.43 11.37 -16.31
CA GLU A 41 0.03 11.51 -16.37
C GLU A 41 0.74 10.14 -16.36
N ASP A 42 1.94 10.10 -16.94
CA ASP A 42 2.77 8.90 -16.97
C ASP A 42 3.36 8.61 -15.57
N GLN A 43 2.87 7.55 -14.92
CA GLN A 43 3.34 7.08 -13.62
C GLN A 43 4.68 6.31 -13.68
N SER A 44 5.25 6.06 -14.86
CA SER A 44 6.46 5.21 -15.00
C SER A 44 7.62 5.66 -14.13
N LYS A 45 7.85 6.97 -14.01
CA LYS A 45 8.93 7.53 -13.18
C LYS A 45 8.68 7.28 -11.69
N PHE A 46 7.45 7.46 -11.24
CA PHE A 46 7.04 7.17 -9.86
C PHE A 46 7.21 5.69 -9.54
N LEU A 47 6.72 4.80 -10.41
CA LEU A 47 6.85 3.36 -10.24
C LEU A 47 8.31 2.91 -10.19
N ASN A 48 9.19 3.50 -11.00
CA ASN A 48 10.62 3.22 -10.91
C ASN A 48 11.19 3.56 -9.52
N ILE A 49 10.78 4.68 -8.92
CA ILE A 49 11.20 5.04 -7.55
C ILE A 49 10.67 4.02 -6.56
N VAL A 50 9.38 3.66 -6.63
CA VAL A 50 8.76 2.62 -5.80
C VAL A 50 9.54 1.31 -5.90
N PHE A 51 9.89 0.86 -7.10
CA PHE A 51 10.66 -0.37 -7.31
C PHE A 51 12.09 -0.28 -6.78
N MET A 52 12.75 0.88 -6.86
CA MET A 52 14.07 1.09 -6.25
C MET A 52 14.04 1.01 -4.72
N LYS A 53 12.88 1.26 -4.11
CA LYS A 53 12.65 1.21 -2.67
C LYS A 53 12.35 -0.19 -2.15
N LEU A 54 12.07 -1.15 -3.03
CA LEU A 54 11.97 -2.56 -2.65
C LEU A 54 13.37 -3.10 -2.32
N LYS A 55 13.55 -3.65 -1.13
CA LYS A 55 14.78 -4.25 -0.63
C LYS A 55 14.56 -5.71 -0.23
N PHE A 56 15.64 -6.45 -0.05
CA PHE A 56 15.63 -7.82 0.50
C PHE A 56 14.56 -8.74 -0.12
N LYS A 57 13.57 -9.18 0.67
CA LYS A 57 12.54 -10.12 0.23
C LYS A 57 11.59 -9.48 -0.78
N ALA A 58 11.33 -8.18 -0.65
CA ALA A 58 10.53 -7.43 -1.62
C ALA A 58 11.23 -7.37 -2.98
N ALA A 59 12.51 -7.00 -2.99
CA ALA A 59 13.33 -6.96 -4.22
C ALA A 59 13.40 -8.33 -4.91
N ALA A 60 13.57 -9.41 -4.14
CA ALA A 60 13.62 -10.77 -4.67
C ALA A 60 12.32 -11.21 -5.37
N ARG A 61 11.18 -10.59 -5.05
CA ARG A 61 9.87 -10.88 -5.63
C ARG A 61 9.37 -9.83 -6.62
N ILE A 62 10.24 -8.92 -7.08
CA ILE A 62 9.87 -7.82 -7.98
C ILE A 62 9.07 -8.29 -9.20
N LYS A 63 9.40 -9.44 -9.80
CA LYS A 63 8.67 -10.02 -10.95
C LYS A 63 7.19 -10.32 -10.66
N ARG A 64 6.82 -10.55 -9.41
CA ARG A 64 5.45 -10.82 -8.96
C ARG A 64 4.70 -9.56 -8.55
N ILE A 65 5.43 -8.47 -8.35
CA ILE A 65 4.95 -7.17 -7.89
C ILE A 65 4.73 -6.23 -9.08
N TYR A 66 5.63 -6.30 -10.06
CA TYR A 66 5.70 -5.39 -11.21
C TYR A 66 4.37 -5.26 -11.95
N ALA A 67 3.97 -4.02 -12.17
CA ALA A 67 2.80 -3.61 -12.94
C ALA A 67 3.03 -2.20 -13.52
N ASN A 68 2.13 -1.75 -14.40
CA ASN A 68 2.27 -0.46 -15.09
C ASN A 68 1.54 0.70 -14.40
N THR A 69 0.75 0.40 -13.36
CA THR A 69 0.04 1.40 -12.56
C THR A 69 0.34 1.19 -11.08
N TRP A 70 0.22 2.25 -10.30
CA TRP A 70 0.37 2.16 -8.85
C TRP A 70 -0.69 1.24 -8.23
N GLU A 71 -1.94 1.32 -8.69
CA GLU A 71 -3.07 0.55 -8.18
C GLU A 71 -2.83 -0.97 -8.35
N GLU A 72 -2.34 -1.39 -9.51
CA GLU A 72 -1.98 -2.79 -9.76
C GLU A 72 -0.75 -3.21 -8.94
N THR A 73 0.25 -2.33 -8.84
CA THR A 73 1.46 -2.58 -8.05
C THR A 73 1.12 -2.78 -6.57
N LYS A 74 0.27 -1.92 -6.01
CA LYS A 74 -0.27 -2.00 -4.66
C LYS A 74 -1.03 -3.30 -4.42
N ALA A 75 -1.94 -3.67 -5.33
CA ALA A 75 -2.67 -4.93 -5.23
C ALA A 75 -1.72 -6.13 -5.18
N ASN A 76 -0.65 -6.11 -6.00
CA ASN A 76 0.36 -7.17 -5.99
C ASN A 76 1.21 -7.18 -4.71
N LEU A 77 1.57 -6.02 -4.17
CA LEU A 77 2.28 -5.91 -2.89
C LEU A 77 1.46 -6.52 -1.75
N ILE A 78 0.18 -6.14 -1.66
CA ILE A 78 -0.76 -6.69 -0.66
C ILE A 78 -0.90 -8.20 -0.85
N ARG A 79 -1.05 -8.69 -2.08
CA ARG A 79 -1.16 -10.12 -2.38
C ARG A 79 0.09 -10.90 -1.98
N GLU A 80 1.28 -10.38 -2.22
CA GLU A 80 2.55 -11.07 -1.95
C GLU A 80 3.02 -10.98 -0.49
N PHE A 81 2.69 -9.90 0.23
CA PHE A 81 3.22 -9.61 1.56
C PHE A 81 2.16 -9.33 2.63
N GLY A 82 0.94 -8.96 2.26
CA GLY A 82 -0.15 -8.62 3.19
C GLY A 82 -0.81 -9.82 3.86
N ILE A 83 -0.49 -11.05 3.44
CA ILE A 83 -1.09 -12.26 4.03
C ILE A 83 -0.34 -12.66 5.31
N LYS A 84 -0.70 -11.97 6.39
CA LYS A 84 -0.79 -12.54 7.75
C LYS A 84 -1.94 -11.96 8.58
N THR A 85 -2.76 -11.08 8.01
CA THR A 85 -4.03 -10.67 8.59
C THR A 85 -5.13 -11.42 7.85
N THR A 86 -5.43 -12.60 8.37
CA THR A 86 -6.53 -13.43 7.90
C THR A 86 -7.79 -12.57 7.81
N PHE A 87 -8.47 -12.64 6.67
CA PHE A 87 -9.81 -12.13 6.43
C PHE A 87 -10.79 -12.33 7.62
N GLY A 88 -10.53 -13.33 8.49
CA GLY A 88 -11.26 -13.54 9.74
C GLY A 88 -11.20 -12.39 10.77
N SER A 89 -10.10 -11.63 10.85
CA SER A 89 -10.02 -10.50 11.81
C SER A 89 -10.84 -9.29 11.38
N ILE A 90 -11.04 -9.10 10.08
CA ILE A 90 -11.91 -8.06 9.53
C ILE A 90 -13.38 -8.48 9.70
N ILE A 91 -13.71 -9.76 9.50
CA ILE A 91 -15.04 -10.29 9.78
C ILE A 91 -15.37 -10.21 11.28
N GLU A 92 -14.46 -10.56 12.19
CA GLU A 92 -14.69 -10.45 13.64
C GLU A 92 -14.90 -9.00 14.09
N GLN A 93 -14.20 -8.02 13.50
CA GLN A 93 -14.43 -6.61 13.79
C GLN A 93 -15.79 -6.12 13.29
N ILE A 94 -16.22 -6.58 12.11
CA ILE A 94 -17.54 -6.26 11.55
C ILE A 94 -18.66 -6.93 12.36
N GLU A 95 -18.51 -8.20 12.74
CA GLU A 95 -19.49 -8.94 13.55
C GLU A 95 -19.61 -8.35 14.97
N THR A 96 -18.48 -7.95 15.58
CA THR A 96 -18.49 -7.29 16.89
C THR A 96 -19.20 -5.93 16.83
N HIS A 97 -18.98 -5.14 15.78
CA HIS A 97 -19.69 -3.87 15.59
C HIS A 97 -21.20 -4.07 15.32
N LEU A 98 -21.57 -5.07 14.53
CA LEU A 98 -22.97 -5.36 14.24
C LEU A 98 -23.74 -5.87 15.48
N ASN A 99 -23.11 -6.68 16.33
CA ASN A 99 -23.72 -7.14 17.58
C ASN A 99 -23.92 -5.99 18.59
N HIS A 100 -22.99 -5.03 18.67
CA HIS A 100 -23.15 -3.87 19.55
C HIS A 100 -24.31 -2.95 19.13
N MET A 101 -24.56 -2.79 17.83
CA MET A 101 -25.71 -1.99 17.36
C MET A 101 -27.06 -2.66 17.59
N GLN A 102 -27.13 -4.01 17.66
CA GLN A 102 -28.40 -4.70 17.96
C GLN A 102 -28.84 -4.54 19.42
N VAL A 103 -27.93 -4.29 20.35
CA VAL A 103 -28.27 -4.11 21.77
C VAL A 103 -28.90 -2.74 22.03
N GLU A 104 -28.58 -1.70 21.25
CA GLU A 104 -29.13 -0.35 21.46
C GLU A 104 -30.56 -0.14 20.93
N PHE A 105 -31.09 -1.08 20.13
CA PHE A 105 -32.48 -1.03 19.64
C PHE A 105 -33.48 -1.85 20.48
N LEU A 106 -33.02 -2.50 21.56
CA LEU A 106 -33.85 -3.35 22.43
C LEU A 106 -33.88 -2.91 23.90
N ILE A 107 -33.46 -1.68 24.22
CA ILE A 107 -33.60 -1.07 25.56
C ILE A 107 -34.52 0.15 25.48
#